data_AF-A0A2D8PPX7-F1
#
_entry.id   AF-A0A2D8PPX7-F1
#
_cell.length_a   1.000
_cell.length_b   1.000
_cell.length_c   1.000
_cell.angle_alpha   90.00
_cell.angle_beta   90.00
_cell.angle_gamma   90.00
#
_symmetry.space_group_name_H-M   'P 1'
#
loop_
_entity.id
_entity.type
_entity.pdbx_description
1 polymer ?
#
loop_
_entity_poly.entity_id
_entity_poly.type
_entity_poly.pdbx_seq_one_letter_code
_entity_poly.pdbx_strand_id
1 'polypeptide(L)'
;MSSSDEQTQELDQAATRVLEIAERALLDGQTENISDETVQRLLTAGTRLFANKVEMEDRYFSPYTGPEAVTATDVVMTCSDMLRAVNLSTFDLAMWFQRPRSNEE
;
A
#
# COMPACT_ATOMS: atom_id res chain seq x y z
N MET A 1 17.74 5.02 -23.56
CA MET A 1 17.14 4.78 -22.23
C MET A 1 17.33 3.30 -21.94
N SER A 2 17.67 2.93 -20.70
CA SER A 2 17.85 1.52 -20.36
C SER A 2 16.48 0.85 -20.26
N SER A 3 16.37 -0.45 -20.55
CA SER A 3 15.11 -1.20 -20.43
C SER A 3 14.50 -1.09 -19.02
N SER A 4 15.33 -0.93 -17.99
CA SER A 4 14.91 -0.70 -16.61
C SER A 4 14.29 0.68 -16.36
N ASP A 5 14.73 1.71 -17.10
CA ASP A 5 14.16 3.06 -16.99
C ASP A 5 12.75 3.07 -17.59
N GLU A 6 12.56 2.38 -18.72
CA GLU A 6 11.26 2.24 -19.39
C GLU A 6 10.25 1.48 -18.50
N GLN A 7 10.67 0.38 -17.87
CA GLN A 7 9.82 -0.36 -16.93
C GLN A 7 9.42 0.46 -15.69
N THR A 8 10.34 1.29 -15.18
CA THR A 8 10.05 2.16 -14.03
C THR A 8 9.05 3.24 -14.42
N GLN A 9 9.19 3.82 -15.61
CA GLN A 9 8.25 4.81 -16.14
C GLN A 9 6.87 4.21 -16.41
N GLU A 10 6.80 2.99 -16.94
CA GLU A 10 5.55 2.28 -17.14
C GLU A 10 4.83 2.01 -15.81
N LEU A 11 5.57 1.60 -14.77
CA LEU A 11 5.02 1.40 -13.43
C LEU A 11 4.45 2.70 -12.84
N ASP A 12 5.16 3.82 -12.99
CA ASP A 12 4.72 5.14 -12.51
C ASP A 12 3.41 5.59 -13.18
N GLN A 13 3.32 5.42 -14.51
CA GLN A 13 2.11 5.70 -15.27
C GLN A 13 0.94 4.78 -14.86
N ALA A 14 1.21 3.49 -14.69
CA ALA A 14 0.21 2.52 -14.26
C ALA A 14 -0.30 2.82 -12.85
N ALA A 15 0.59 3.17 -11.92
CA ALA A 15 0.23 3.53 -10.54
C ALA A 15 -0.68 4.77 -10.51
N THR A 16 -0.32 5.81 -11.28
CA THR A 16 -1.15 7.02 -11.43
C THR A 16 -2.52 6.66 -12.00
N ARG A 17 -2.55 5.87 -13.09
CA ARG A 17 -3.79 5.52 -13.77
C ARG A 17 -4.72 4.68 -12.88
N VAL A 18 -4.17 3.74 -12.13
CA VAL A 18 -4.96 2.91 -11.20
C VAL A 18 -5.59 3.76 -10.11
N LEU A 19 -4.83 4.70 -9.53
CA LEU A 19 -5.36 5.59 -8.48
C LEU A 19 -6.54 6.40 -9.00
N GLU A 20 -6.42 7.02 -10.17
CA GLU A 20 -7.51 7.77 -10.80
C GLU A 20 -8.76 6.92 -11.04
N ILE A 21 -8.60 5.68 -11.52
CA ILE A 21 -9.72 4.76 -11.77
C ILE A 21 -10.38 4.36 -10.45
N ALA A 22 -9.60 4.05 -9.42
CA ALA A 22 -10.11 3.64 -8.12
C ALA A 22 -10.87 4.78 -7.43
N GLU A 23 -10.32 5.99 -7.42
CA GLU A 23 -10.98 7.18 -6.87
C GLU A 23 -12.29 7.47 -7.59
N ARG A 24 -12.31 7.35 -8.93
CA ARG A 24 -13.54 7.54 -9.70
C ARG A 24 -14.59 6.49 -9.37
N ALA A 25 -14.21 5.22 -9.27
CA ALA A 25 -15.13 4.14 -8.91
C ALA A 25 -15.69 4.31 -7.50
N LEU A 26 -14.89 4.80 -6.55
CA LEU A 26 -15.34 5.12 -5.18
C LEU A 26 -16.33 6.28 -5.18
N LEU A 27 -16.04 7.37 -5.90
CA LEU A 27 -16.92 8.53 -6.02
C LEU A 27 -18.26 8.20 -6.69
N ASP A 28 -18.22 7.36 -7.72
CA ASP A 28 -19.41 6.96 -8.47
C ASP A 28 -20.17 5.79 -7.83
N GLY A 29 -19.62 5.17 -6.76
CA GLY A 29 -20.22 4.02 -6.09
C GLY A 29 -20.25 2.76 -6.96
N GLN A 30 -19.25 2.58 -7.81
CA GLN A 30 -19.17 1.55 -8.87
C GLN A 30 -18.05 0.51 -8.62
N THR A 31 -17.66 0.32 -7.36
CA THR A 31 -16.56 -0.58 -6.99
C THR A 31 -16.85 -2.04 -7.32
N GLU A 32 -18.12 -2.43 -7.46
CA GLU A 32 -18.54 -3.77 -7.89
C GLU A 32 -18.04 -4.16 -9.29
N ASN A 33 -17.66 -3.18 -10.11
CA ASN A 33 -17.09 -3.42 -11.44
C ASN A 33 -15.59 -3.74 -11.41
N ILE A 34 -14.93 -3.54 -10.26
CA ILE A 34 -13.53 -3.88 -10.06
C ILE A 34 -13.47 -5.27 -9.43
N SER A 35 -12.88 -6.23 -10.15
CA SER A 35 -12.75 -7.59 -9.60
C SER A 35 -11.90 -7.64 -8.34
N ASP A 36 -12.25 -8.51 -7.41
CA ASP A 36 -11.47 -8.77 -6.19
C ASP A 36 -10.00 -9.08 -6.49
N GLU A 37 -9.74 -9.84 -7.56
CA GLU A 37 -8.37 -10.21 -7.97
C GLU A 37 -7.54 -8.97 -8.38
N THR A 38 -8.17 -7.95 -8.98
CA THR A 38 -7.51 -6.67 -9.26
C THR A 38 -7.08 -6.01 -7.96
N VAL A 39 -7.98 -5.90 -6.98
CA VAL A 39 -7.67 -5.31 -5.66
C VAL A 39 -6.56 -6.09 -4.96
N GLN A 40 -6.62 -7.42 -4.98
CA GLN A 40 -5.60 -8.30 -4.40
C GLN A 40 -4.21 -8.10 -5.03
N ARG A 41 -4.13 -7.95 -6.37
CA ARG A 41 -2.88 -7.66 -7.08
C ARG A 41 -2.28 -6.32 -6.64
N LEU A 42 -3.11 -5.29 -6.53
CA LEU A 42 -2.67 -3.95 -6.11
C LEU A 42 -2.13 -3.96 -4.68
N LEU A 43 -2.85 -4.57 -3.74
CA LEU A 43 -2.41 -4.71 -2.36
C LEU A 43 -1.11 -5.52 -2.28
N THR A 44 -1.01 -6.65 -3.00
CA THR A 44 0.19 -7.48 -3.01
C THR A 44 1.41 -6.71 -3.51
N ALA A 45 1.27 -5.97 -4.63
CA ALA A 45 2.35 -5.18 -5.20
C ALA A 45 2.76 -4.04 -4.27
N GLY A 46 1.79 -3.26 -3.79
CA GLY A 46 2.01 -2.11 -2.90
C GLY A 46 2.66 -2.52 -1.58
N THR A 47 2.14 -3.55 -0.90
CA THR A 47 2.69 -4.04 0.37
C THR A 47 4.13 -4.51 0.21
N ARG A 48 4.43 -5.33 -0.81
CA ARG A 48 5.79 -5.85 -1.03
C ARG A 48 6.77 -4.74 -1.37
N LEU A 49 6.37 -3.80 -2.24
CA LEU A 49 7.23 -2.69 -2.64
C LEU A 49 7.48 -1.73 -1.47
N PHE A 50 6.42 -1.33 -0.75
CA PHE A 50 6.53 -0.44 0.41
C PHE A 50 7.42 -1.05 1.50
N ALA A 51 7.15 -2.30 1.91
CA ALA A 51 7.95 -2.97 2.93
C ALA A 51 9.42 -3.08 2.52
N ASN A 52 9.70 -3.40 1.26
CA ASN A 52 11.06 -3.49 0.75
C ASN A 52 11.77 -2.13 0.75
N LYS A 53 11.09 -1.05 0.33
CA LYS A 53 11.67 0.29 0.31
C LYS A 53 11.96 0.82 1.71
N VAL A 54 11.04 0.65 2.65
CA VAL A 54 11.22 1.13 4.02
C VAL A 54 12.32 0.34 4.74
N GLU A 55 12.34 -0.99 4.60
CA GLU A 55 13.31 -1.84 5.30
C GLU A 55 14.70 -1.83 4.66
N MET A 56 14.79 -1.97 3.33
CA MET A 56 16.08 -2.12 2.64
C MET A 56 16.76 -0.79 2.32
N GLU A 57 16.00 0.28 2.08
CA GLU A 57 16.57 1.60 1.75
C GLU A 57 16.75 2.49 2.99
N ASP A 58 16.40 2.02 4.20
CA ASP A 58 16.36 2.80 5.46
C ASP A 58 15.73 4.19 5.28
N ARG A 59 14.68 4.24 4.44
CA ARG A 59 13.99 5.47 4.06
C ARG A 59 12.61 5.50 4.66
N TYR A 60 12.28 6.66 5.23
CA TYR A 60 10.93 6.97 5.66
C TYR A 60 10.21 7.83 4.62
N PHE A 61 9.05 7.37 4.18
CA PHE A 61 8.08 8.17 3.42
C PHE A 61 6.67 7.74 3.81
N SER A 62 5.70 8.64 3.62
CA SER A 62 4.30 8.34 3.86
C SER A 62 3.85 7.17 2.97
N PRO A 63 3.12 6.16 3.50
CA PRO A 63 2.52 5.13 2.66
C PRO A 63 1.38 5.65 1.76
N TYR A 64 0.91 6.87 2.00
CA TYR A 64 -0.21 7.49 1.26
C TYR A 64 0.21 8.78 0.55
N THR A 65 -0.46 9.06 -0.56
CA THR A 65 -0.21 10.21 -1.46
C THR A 65 -0.54 11.57 -0.85
N GLY A 66 -1.28 11.61 0.26
CA GLY A 66 -1.63 12.83 0.99
C GLY A 66 -2.27 12.53 2.35
N PRO A 67 -2.44 13.55 3.21
CA PRO A 67 -2.97 13.40 4.58
C PRO A 67 -4.44 12.93 4.63
N GLU A 68 -5.21 13.19 3.57
CA GLU A 68 -6.63 12.83 3.47
C GLU A 68 -6.89 11.74 2.42
N ALA A 69 -5.82 11.10 1.91
CA ALA A 69 -5.94 10.08 0.87
C ALA A 69 -6.63 8.80 1.35
N VAL A 70 -6.64 8.55 2.66
CA VAL A 70 -7.34 7.42 3.29
C VAL A 70 -7.94 7.84 4.63
N THR A 71 -9.06 7.23 5.02
CA THR A 71 -9.64 7.41 6.34
C THR A 71 -9.06 6.42 7.35
N ALA A 72 -9.19 6.71 8.65
CA ALA A 72 -8.80 5.77 9.70
C ALA A 72 -9.52 4.40 9.57
N THR A 73 -10.77 4.40 9.12
CA THR A 73 -11.56 3.18 8.91
C THR A 73 -10.97 2.33 7.79
N ASP A 74 -10.58 2.95 6.67
CA ASP A 74 -9.95 2.24 5.53
C ASP A 74 -8.68 1.51 5.98
N VAL A 75 -7.84 2.21 6.75
CA VAL A 75 -6.59 1.65 7.29
C VAL A 75 -6.87 0.49 8.24
N VAL A 76 -7.78 0.66 9.22
CA VAL A 76 -8.08 -0.38 10.20
C VAL A 76 -8.68 -1.63 9.55
N MET A 77 -9.61 -1.47 8.60
CA MET A 77 -10.20 -2.61 7.89
C MET A 77 -9.15 -3.35 7.08
N THR A 78 -8.38 -2.62 6.26
CA THR A 78 -7.34 -3.19 5.40
C THR A 78 -6.27 -3.91 6.22
N CYS A 79 -5.73 -3.26 7.26
CA CYS A 79 -4.71 -3.87 8.11
C CYS A 79 -5.24 -5.10 8.84
N SER A 80 -6.46 -5.05 9.40
CA SER A 80 -7.02 -6.18 10.14
C SER A 80 -7.17 -7.42 9.24
N ASP A 81 -7.60 -7.25 8.00
CA ASP A 81 -7.75 -8.37 7.07
C ASP A 81 -6.42 -8.85 6.49
N MET A 82 -5.46 -7.96 6.26
CA MET A 82 -4.08 -8.35 5.92
C MET A 82 -3.46 -9.23 7.01
N LEU A 83 -3.59 -8.85 8.28
CA LEU A 83 -3.08 -9.61 9.42
C LEU A 83 -3.72 -11.00 9.49
N ARG A 84 -5.04 -11.08 9.32
CA ARG A 84 -5.76 -12.37 9.26
C ARG A 84 -5.28 -13.24 8.11
N ALA A 85 -5.07 -12.66 6.93
CA ALA A 85 -4.65 -13.39 5.74
C ALA A 85 -3.27 -14.06 5.90
N VAL A 86 -2.38 -13.50 6.73
CA VAL A 86 -1.06 -14.06 7.02
C VAL A 86 -0.95 -14.70 8.40
N ASN A 87 -2.08 -14.88 9.10
CA ASN A 87 -2.16 -15.44 10.44
C ASN A 87 -1.24 -14.75 11.47
N LEU A 88 -1.15 -13.41 11.41
CA LEU A 88 -0.37 -12.60 12.35
C LEU A 88 -1.28 -12.05 13.45
N SER A 89 -0.90 -12.23 14.71
CA SER A 89 -1.71 -11.78 15.84
C SER A 89 -1.48 -10.29 16.16
N THR A 90 -2.44 -9.65 16.81
CA THR A 90 -2.26 -8.28 17.29
C THR A 90 -1.14 -8.16 18.34
N PHE A 91 -0.79 -9.26 19.01
CA PHE A 91 0.35 -9.30 19.93
C PHE A 91 1.68 -9.22 19.16
N ASP A 92 1.83 -9.99 18.08
CA ASP A 92 3.02 -9.93 17.22
C ASP A 92 3.17 -8.53 16.61
N LEU A 93 2.05 -7.93 16.19
CA LEU A 93 2.03 -6.55 15.69
C LEU A 93 2.50 -5.55 16.75
N ALA A 94 2.06 -5.70 18.00
CA ALA A 94 2.47 -4.82 19.09
C ALA A 94 3.99 -4.89 19.33
N MET A 95 4.61 -6.07 19.17
CA MET A 95 6.08 -6.21 19.25
C MET A 95 6.78 -5.45 18.12
N TRP A 96 6.19 -5.39 16.92
CA TRP A 96 6.74 -4.62 15.80
C TRP A 96 6.70 -3.11 16.04
N PHE A 97 5.64 -2.58 16.66
CA PHE A 97 5.54 -1.16 17.02
C PHE A 97 6.53 -0.72 18.10
N GLN A 98 7.06 -1.65 18.88
CA GLN A 98 8.05 -1.37 19.92
C GLN A 98 9.49 -1.36 19.37
N ARG A 99 9.71 -1.75 18.11
CA ARG A 99 11.05 -1.62 17.50
C ARG A 99 11.39 -0.13 17.37
N PRO A 100 12.53 0.32 17.94
CA PRO A 100 13.01 1.68 17.73
C PRO A 100 13.13 1.95 16.23
N ARG A 101 12.59 3.08 15.77
CA ARG A 101 12.90 3.54 14.41
C ARG A 101 14.32 4.09 14.43
N SER A 102 15.11 3.75 13.41
CA SER A 102 16.52 4.15 13.25
C SER A 102 16.77 5.67 13.35
N ASN A 103 15.71 6.49 13.20
CA ASN A 103 15.76 7.95 13.24
C ASN A 103 15.00 8.60 14.42
N GLU A 104 14.69 7.87 15.49
CA GLU A 104 14.11 8.42 16.73
C GLU A 104 15.18 8.60 17.85
N GLU A 105 16.31 9.22 17.51
CA GLU A 105 17.22 9.87 18.48
C GLU A 105 16.93 11.37 18.59
#